data_AF-A0A2S3Y6M0-F1
#
_entry.id   AF-A0A2S3Y6M0-F1
#
_cell.length_a   1.000
_cell.length_b   1.000
_cell.length_c   1.000
_cell.angle_alpha   90.00
_cell.angle_beta   90.00
_cell.angle_gamma   90.00
#
_symmetry.space_group_name_H-M   'P 1'
#
loop_
_entity.id
_entity.type
_entity.pdbx_description
1 polymer ?
#
loop_
_entity_poly.entity_id
_entity_poly.type
_entity_poly.pdbx_seq_one_letter_code
_entity_poly.pdbx_strand_id
1 'polypeptide(L)'
;MSLDFTGLRRVADEELSTKDIRYLALVRVDLMALYRRWGRPDVGIDDLGEWLCFAFALSDGSKFVLQREAYNPPTPGFLLSATKALFSAEAVERVIGALEIPEAVVAELSDEVLDRPRSFVTARRFAEGPFGL
;
A
#
# COMPACT_ATOMS: atom_id res chain seq x y z
N MET A 1 14.93 -2.21 -7.54
CA MET A 1 13.92 -2.77 -8.46
C MET A 1 12.89 -1.69 -8.70
N SER A 2 12.55 -1.39 -9.95
CA SER A 2 11.45 -0.46 -10.24
C SER A 2 10.15 -1.21 -10.01
N LEU A 3 9.33 -0.75 -9.07
CA LEU A 3 7.97 -1.26 -8.90
C LEU A 3 7.12 -0.78 -10.08
N ASP A 4 6.41 -1.69 -10.74
CA ASP A 4 5.52 -1.36 -11.84
C ASP A 4 4.07 -1.48 -11.39
N PHE A 5 3.36 -0.35 -11.48
CA PHE A 5 1.97 -0.22 -11.09
C PHE A 5 1.01 -0.16 -12.29
N THR A 6 1.52 -0.26 -13.52
CA THR A 6 0.73 -0.08 -14.77
C THR A 6 -0.21 -1.26 -15.10
N GLY A 7 -0.29 -2.28 -14.24
CA GLY A 7 -1.19 -3.42 -14.39
C GLY A 7 -1.97 -3.74 -13.12
N LEU A 8 -2.25 -2.73 -12.30
CA LEU A 8 -3.05 -2.91 -11.08
C LEU A 8 -4.43 -3.47 -11.42
N ARG A 9 -4.78 -4.60 -10.79
CA ARG A 9 -6.11 -5.20 -10.93
C ARG A 9 -6.69 -5.56 -9.58
N ARG A 10 -8.02 -5.49 -9.48
CA ARG A 10 -8.77 -6.06 -8.36
C ARG A 10 -8.74 -7.59 -8.44
N VAL A 11 -8.50 -8.25 -7.31
CA VAL A 11 -8.52 -9.71 -7.15
C VAL A 11 -9.43 -10.10 -6.00
N ALA A 12 -9.87 -11.34 -5.88
CA ALA A 12 -10.67 -11.72 -4.72
C ALA A 12 -9.84 -11.64 -3.42
N ASP A 13 -10.46 -11.27 -2.30
CA ASP A 13 -9.84 -11.27 -0.97
C ASP A 13 -9.14 -12.61 -0.66
N GLU A 14 -9.78 -13.73 -1.00
CA GLU A 14 -9.29 -15.09 -0.75
C GLU A 14 -7.97 -15.41 -1.49
N GLU A 15 -7.60 -14.62 -2.49
CA GLU A 15 -6.30 -14.74 -3.15
C GLU A 15 -5.14 -14.18 -2.31
N LEU A 16 -5.43 -13.51 -1.20
CA LEU A 16 -4.44 -13.01 -0.25
C LEU A 16 -4.18 -14.03 0.84
N SER A 17 -2.92 -14.42 0.98
CA SER A 17 -2.45 -15.15 2.15
C SER A 17 -2.28 -14.17 3.31
N THR A 18 -3.07 -14.33 4.37
CA THR A 18 -2.96 -13.52 5.60
C THR A 18 -1.59 -13.64 6.27
N LYS A 19 -0.82 -14.70 5.97
CA LYS A 19 0.54 -14.91 6.47
C LYS A 19 1.59 -14.05 5.76
N ASP A 20 1.27 -13.58 4.55
CA ASP A 20 2.23 -12.91 3.68
C ASP A 20 2.01 -11.38 3.60
N ILE A 21 0.90 -10.89 4.15
CA ILE A 21 0.57 -9.46 4.21
C ILE A 21 0.96 -8.85 5.55
N ARG A 22 1.44 -7.60 5.51
CA ARG A 22 1.79 -6.81 6.69
C ARG A 22 1.18 -5.43 6.59
N TYR A 23 0.79 -4.87 7.74
CA TYR A 23 0.29 -3.51 7.83
C TYR A 23 1.36 -2.50 7.40
N LEU A 24 1.00 -1.60 6.49
CA LEU A 24 1.87 -0.56 5.95
C LEU A 24 1.51 0.82 6.43
N ALA A 25 0.22 1.17 6.35
CA ALA A 25 -0.23 2.55 6.48
C ALA A 25 -1.73 2.65 6.76
N LEU A 26 -2.14 3.76 7.36
CA LEU A 26 -3.52 4.21 7.35
C LEU A 26 -3.72 5.14 6.15
N VAL A 27 -4.72 4.84 5.33
CA VAL A 27 -5.04 5.58 4.12
C VAL A 27 -6.41 6.24 4.28
N ARG A 28 -6.46 7.56 4.12
CA ARG A 28 -7.73 8.28 4.00
C ARG A 28 -8.15 8.24 2.54
N VAL A 29 -9.22 7.50 2.29
CA VAL A 29 -9.89 7.42 1.00
C VAL A 29 -11.37 7.17 1.25
N ASP A 30 -12.22 7.79 0.44
CA ASP A 30 -13.65 7.63 0.56
C ASP A 30 -14.11 6.25 0.04
N LEU A 31 -15.04 5.61 0.76
CA LEU A 31 -15.57 4.31 0.35
C LEU A 31 -16.33 4.40 -0.98
N MET A 32 -17.09 5.48 -1.20
CA MET A 32 -17.84 5.62 -2.45
C MET A 32 -16.90 5.90 -3.63
N ALA A 33 -15.78 6.58 -3.42
CA ALA A 33 -14.73 6.72 -4.43
C ALA A 33 -14.13 5.36 -4.82
N LEU A 34 -13.74 4.55 -3.83
CA LEU A 34 -13.30 3.17 -4.06
C LEU A 34 -14.35 2.33 -4.77
N TYR A 35 -15.60 2.41 -4.31
CA TYR A 35 -16.71 1.67 -4.90
C TYR A 35 -16.93 2.02 -6.38
N ARG A 36 -16.92 3.32 -6.72
CA ARG A 36 -17.12 3.79 -8.09
C ARG A 36 -15.98 3.39 -9.01
N ARG A 37 -14.74 3.39 -8.50
CA ARG A 37 -13.57 3.06 -9.31
C ARG A 37 -13.37 1.55 -9.46
N TRP A 38 -13.52 0.81 -8.37
CA TRP A 38 -13.08 -0.58 -8.25
C TRP A 38 -14.20 -1.59 -7.98
N GLY A 39 -15.46 -1.12 -7.91
CA GLY A 39 -16.62 -1.97 -7.68
C GLY A 39 -16.89 -2.23 -6.19
N ARG A 40 -17.79 -3.18 -5.91
CA ARG A 40 -18.17 -3.51 -4.53
C ARG A 40 -16.98 -4.10 -3.76
N PRO A 41 -16.77 -3.74 -2.48
CA PRO A 41 -15.80 -4.43 -1.64
C PRO A 41 -16.20 -5.90 -1.46
N ASP A 42 -15.21 -6.74 -1.25
CA ASP A 42 -15.43 -8.06 -0.66
C ASP A 42 -15.76 -7.88 0.82
N VAL A 43 -16.48 -8.84 1.39
CA VAL A 43 -16.90 -8.80 2.78
C VAL A 43 -16.32 -10.00 3.51
N GLY A 44 -15.30 -9.74 4.33
CA GLY A 44 -14.72 -10.72 5.24
C GLY A 44 -15.38 -10.66 6.61
N ILE A 45 -15.43 -11.77 7.33
CA ILE A 45 -15.90 -11.80 8.73
C ILE A 45 -14.81 -12.46 9.58
N ASP A 46 -14.41 -11.79 10.65
CA ASP A 46 -13.53 -12.33 11.68
C ASP A 46 -14.09 -12.08 13.09
N ASP A 47 -13.32 -12.42 14.12
CA ASP A 47 -13.73 -12.25 15.52
C ASP A 47 -13.89 -10.78 15.93
N LEU A 48 -13.41 -9.82 15.11
CA LEU A 48 -13.53 -8.39 15.34
C LEU A 48 -14.75 -7.79 14.65
N GLY A 49 -15.26 -8.43 13.59
CA GLY A 49 -16.50 -8.03 12.93
C GLY A 49 -16.49 -8.25 11.43
N GLU A 50 -17.28 -7.44 10.74
CA GLU A 50 -17.40 -7.44 9.28
C GLU A 50 -16.40 -6.44 8.68
N TRP A 51 -15.60 -6.89 7.72
CA TRP A 51 -14.56 -6.10 7.07
C TRP A 51 -14.85 -5.90 5.60
N LEU A 52 -14.81 -4.63 5.18
CA LEU A 52 -14.86 -4.25 3.77
C LEU A 52 -13.45 -4.30 3.21
N CYS A 53 -13.22 -5.18 2.24
CA CYS A 53 -11.92 -5.45 1.67
C CYS A 53 -11.84 -5.02 0.20
N PHE A 54 -10.74 -4.35 -0.15
CA PHE A 54 -10.31 -4.10 -1.52
C PHE A 54 -8.90 -4.65 -1.74
N ALA A 55 -8.82 -5.90 -2.18
CA ALA A 55 -7.59 -6.62 -2.56
C ALA A 55 -7.18 -6.37 -4.01
N PHE A 56 -5.89 -6.12 -4.22
CA PHE A 56 -5.30 -5.84 -5.52
C PHE A 56 -4.04 -6.66 -5.76
N ALA A 57 -3.78 -6.93 -7.03
CA ALA A 57 -2.54 -7.54 -7.49
C ALA A 57 -1.89 -6.68 -8.58
N LEU A 58 -0.55 -6.64 -8.54
CA LEU A 58 0.30 -6.08 -9.59
C LEU A 58 0.75 -7.19 -10.55
N SER A 59 1.26 -6.77 -11.72
CA SER A 59 1.76 -7.67 -12.76
C SER A 59 2.95 -8.53 -12.32
N ASP A 60 3.71 -8.07 -11.33
CA ASP A 60 4.84 -8.79 -10.73
C ASP A 60 4.40 -9.83 -9.68
N GLY A 61 3.08 -9.97 -9.45
CA GLY A 61 2.49 -10.88 -8.46
C GLY A 61 2.42 -10.31 -7.05
N SER A 62 2.97 -9.13 -6.80
CA SER A 62 2.83 -8.42 -5.52
C SER A 62 1.37 -8.06 -5.28
N LYS A 63 0.92 -8.18 -4.03
CA LYS A 63 -0.47 -7.90 -3.65
C LYS A 63 -0.56 -6.95 -2.47
N PHE A 64 -1.67 -6.23 -2.39
CA PHE A 64 -2.03 -5.39 -1.26
C PHE A 64 -3.56 -5.35 -1.06
N VAL A 65 -3.99 -4.92 0.11
CA VAL A 65 -5.40 -4.80 0.48
C VAL A 65 -5.64 -3.51 1.23
N LEU A 66 -6.76 -2.86 0.91
CA LEU A 66 -7.37 -1.82 1.74
C LEU A 66 -8.52 -2.44 2.50
N GLN A 67 -8.44 -2.44 3.82
CA GLN A 67 -9.47 -3.02 4.68
C GLN A 67 -9.96 -2.00 5.70
N ARG A 68 -11.27 -2.01 5.99
CA ARG A 68 -11.83 -1.29 7.13
C ARG A 68 -13.00 -2.07 7.70
N GLU A 69 -13.20 -1.96 9.00
CA GLU A 69 -14.39 -2.52 9.64
C GLU A 69 -15.64 -1.74 9.16
N ALA A 70 -16.74 -2.47 8.95
CA ALA A 70 -17.93 -1.99 8.25
C ALA A 70 -18.82 -1.06 9.08
N TYR A 71 -18.98 -1.30 10.39
CA TYR A 71 -20.02 -0.67 11.21
C TYR A 71 -19.48 0.36 12.23
N ASN A 72 -18.34 0.08 12.84
CA ASN A 72 -17.67 0.85 13.89
C ASN A 72 -16.15 0.92 13.65
N PRO A 73 -15.69 1.54 12.54
CA PRO A 73 -14.26 1.66 12.27
C PRO A 73 -13.57 2.47 13.40
N PRO A 74 -12.51 1.96 14.02
CA PRO A 74 -11.84 2.63 15.14
C PRO A 74 -11.13 3.92 14.74
N THR A 75 -10.83 4.08 13.44
CA THR A 75 -10.22 5.28 12.87
C THR A 75 -10.79 5.57 11.48
N PRO A 76 -10.94 6.85 11.08
CA PRO A 76 -11.33 7.19 9.71
C PRO A 76 -10.27 6.76 8.69
N GLY A 77 -10.64 5.88 7.77
CA GLY A 77 -9.80 5.46 6.65
C GLY A 77 -9.87 3.96 6.41
N PHE A 78 -8.87 3.48 5.67
CA PHE A 78 -8.62 2.07 5.39
C PHE A 78 -7.20 1.72 5.82
N LEU A 79 -7.06 0.57 6.46
CA LEU A 79 -5.77 -0.04 6.73
C LEU A 79 -5.23 -0.58 5.40
N LEU A 80 -4.05 -0.12 5.01
CA LEU A 80 -3.31 -0.67 3.88
C LEU A 80 -2.36 -1.75 4.41
N SER A 81 -2.54 -2.98 3.93
CA SER A 81 -1.63 -4.09 4.17
C SER A 81 -1.11 -4.63 2.86
N ALA A 82 0.16 -5.04 2.80
CA ALA A 82 0.73 -5.57 1.57
C ALA A 82 1.74 -6.68 1.78
N THR A 83 2.00 -7.40 0.68
CA THR A 83 3.08 -8.38 0.59
C THR A 83 4.46 -7.74 0.75
N LYS A 84 5.44 -8.53 1.19
CA LYS A 84 6.81 -8.07 1.49
C LYS A 84 7.46 -7.25 0.37
N ALA A 85 7.15 -7.52 -0.90
CA ALA A 85 7.70 -6.79 -2.04
C ALA A 85 7.29 -5.30 -2.06
N LEU A 86 6.15 -4.97 -1.46
CA LEU A 86 5.61 -3.61 -1.34
C LEU A 86 5.86 -2.99 0.04
N PHE A 87 6.71 -3.61 0.88
CA PHE A 87 6.96 -3.15 2.24
C PHE A 87 7.99 -2.02 2.31
N SER A 88 7.61 -0.84 1.83
CA SER A 88 8.41 0.38 1.90
C SER A 88 7.55 1.66 1.83
N ALA A 89 8.06 2.77 2.35
CA ALA A 89 7.37 4.06 2.27
C ALA A 89 7.16 4.53 0.82
N GLU A 90 8.13 4.30 -0.07
CA GLU A 90 7.99 4.64 -1.50
C GLU A 90 6.86 3.82 -2.14
N ALA A 91 6.76 2.52 -1.81
CA ALA A 91 5.69 1.69 -2.35
C ALA A 91 4.31 2.18 -1.91
N VAL A 92 4.15 2.71 -0.70
CA VAL A 92 2.87 3.26 -0.23
C VAL A 92 2.43 4.43 -1.12
N GLU A 93 3.29 5.42 -1.37
CA GLU A 93 2.94 6.57 -2.22
C GLU A 93 2.54 6.12 -3.64
N ARG A 94 3.26 5.12 -4.18
CA ARG A 94 2.97 4.56 -5.50
C ARG A 94 1.65 3.77 -5.53
N VAL A 95 1.37 3.00 -4.48
CA VAL A 95 0.08 2.30 -4.29
C VAL A 95 -1.05 3.32 -4.30
N ILE A 96 -0.94 4.41 -3.55
CA ILE A 96 -1.96 5.46 -3.51
C ILE A 96 -2.18 6.08 -4.88
N GLY A 97 -1.10 6.44 -5.58
CA GLY A 97 -1.20 6.97 -6.94
C GLY A 97 -1.87 5.99 -7.92
N ALA A 98 -1.59 4.69 -7.78
CA ALA A 98 -2.14 3.65 -8.64
C ALA A 98 -3.64 3.36 -8.42
N LEU A 99 -4.20 3.77 -7.28
CA LEU A 99 -5.66 3.65 -7.05
C LEU A 99 -6.47 4.57 -7.97
N GLU A 100 -5.83 5.61 -8.55
CA GLU A 100 -6.44 6.61 -9.42
C GLU A 100 -7.65 7.31 -8.76
N ILE A 101 -7.54 7.57 -7.46
CA ILE A 101 -8.50 8.31 -6.65
C ILE A 101 -7.79 9.57 -6.15
N PRO A 102 -8.07 10.75 -6.71
CA PRO A 102 -7.31 11.99 -6.43
C PRO A 102 -7.29 12.39 -4.95
N GLU A 103 -8.35 12.10 -4.21
CA GLU A 103 -8.50 12.41 -2.79
C GLU A 103 -7.85 11.38 -1.85
N ALA A 104 -7.33 10.27 -2.38
CA ALA A 104 -6.67 9.25 -1.56
C ALA A 104 -5.33 9.78 -1.03
N VAL A 105 -5.14 9.72 0.28
CA VAL A 105 -3.91 10.21 0.93
C VAL A 105 -3.46 9.30 2.06
N VAL A 106 -2.14 9.20 2.25
CA VAL A 106 -1.55 8.52 3.40
C VAL A 106 -1.76 9.40 4.63
N ALA A 107 -2.45 8.88 5.64
CA ALA A 107 -2.63 9.57 6.91
C ALA A 107 -1.52 9.22 7.91
N GLU A 108 -1.07 7.97 7.91
CA GLU A 108 -0.05 7.47 8.83
C GLU A 108 0.71 6.31 8.19
N LEU A 109 2.02 6.21 8.42
CA LEU A 109 2.83 5.05 8.07
C LEU A 109 3.05 4.21 9.33
N SER A 110 3.10 2.89 9.18
CA SER A 110 3.46 1.99 10.27
C SER A 110 4.89 2.24 10.77
N ASP A 111 5.10 2.09 12.07
CA ASP A 111 6.42 2.22 12.68
C ASP A 111 7.45 1.26 12.05
N GLU A 112 7.04 0.05 11.66
CA GLU A 112 7.92 -0.92 11.00
C GLU A 112 8.40 -0.45 9.62
N VAL A 113 7.59 0.34 8.91
CA VAL A 113 8.01 0.99 7.65
C VAL A 113 8.95 2.17 7.92
N LEU A 114 8.72 2.92 8.99
CA LEU A 114 9.54 4.07 9.38
C LEU A 114 10.92 3.67 9.93
N ASP A 115 11.01 2.54 10.63
CA ASP A 115 12.25 2.01 11.23
C ASP A 115 13.19 1.37 10.19
N ARG A 116 12.70 1.13 8.96
CA ARG A 116 13.57 0.69 7.86
C ARG A 116 14.22 1.88 7.17
N PRO A 117 15.55 2.07 7.29
CA PRO A 117 16.22 3.19 6.65
C PRO A 117 16.03 3.13 5.14
N ARG A 118 15.66 4.28 4.56
CA ARG A 118 15.71 4.51 3.11
C ARG A 118 17.09 4.08 2.61
N SER A 119 17.14 3.00 1.83
CA SER A 119 18.35 2.61 1.11
C SER A 119 18.59 3.64 0.00
N PHE A 120 19.13 4.81 0.36
CA PHE A 120 19.56 5.81 -0.60
C PHE A 120 20.78 5.29 -1.35
N VAL A 121 20.56 4.77 -2.56
CA VAL A 121 21.58 4.83 -3.60
C VAL A 121 21.55 6.26 -4.16
N THR A 122 22.34 7.16 -3.58
CA THR A 122 22.77 8.37 -4.28
C THR A 122 24.21 8.15 -4.72
N ALA A 123 24.35 7.64 -5.95
CA ALA A 123 25.52 7.93 -6.73
C ALA A 123 25.51 9.43 -7.05
N ARG A 124 26.35 10.22 -6.39
CA ARG A 124 26.88 11.46 -6.98
C ARG A 124 28.39 11.33 -7.13
N ARG A 125 28.77 11.06 -8.37
CA ARG A 125 30.06 11.33 -8.96
C ARG A 125 30.21 12.85 -9.13
N PHE A 126 31.17 13.44 -8.44
CA PHE A 126 31.95 14.62 -8.85
C PHE A 126 33.40 14.15 -8.62
N ALA A 127 34.14 13.64 -9.61
CA ALA A 127 34.81 14.33 -10.70
C ALA A 127 35.79 15.42 -10.20
N GLU A 128 37.07 15.03 -10.12
CA GLU A 128 38.32 15.78 -10.43
C GLU A 128 38.63 17.07 -9.63
N GLY A 129 39.82 17.32 -9.06
CA GLY A 129 41.16 16.83 -9.34
C GLY A 129 42.18 17.24 -8.24
N PRO A 130 43.49 17.30 -8.53
CA PRO A 130 44.52 16.71 -7.66
C PRO A 130 45.29 17.76 -6.85
N PHE A 131 45.69 17.43 -5.62
CA PHE A 131 46.94 17.95 -5.05
C PHE A 131 47.55 16.88 -4.14
N GLY A 132 48.60 16.26 -4.66
CA GLY A 132 49.67 15.72 -3.85
C GLY A 132 50.73 16.80 -3.67
N LEU A 133 51.09 17.06 -2.42
CA LEU A 133 52.44 17.21 -1.85
C LEU A 133 52.29 17.67 -0.39
#